data_AF-A0A4S2U390-F1
#
_entry.id   AF-A0A4S2U390-F1
#
_cell.length_a   1.000
_cell.length_b   1.000
_cell.length_c   1.000
_cell.angle_alpha   90.00
_cell.angle_beta   90.00
_cell.angle_gamma   90.00
#
_symmetry.space_group_name_H-M   'P 1'
#
loop_
_entity.id
_entity.type
_entity.pdbx_description
1 polymer ?
#
loop_
_entity_poly.entity_id
_entity_poly.type
_entity_poly.pdbx_seq_one_letter_code
_entity_poly.pdbx_strand_id
1 'polypeptide(L)'
;MTFIDDVLQGRATIDDFDAYSEAWDEAEEDLGEFHEYAGLLWPEYALWATDHDHISGDDVLTYVIAARRHKAGLLDHLRSVKGQDPTAAEIYRLCGWWAKDWEAVSQHYGED
;
A
#
# COMPACT_ATOMS: atom_id res chain seq x y z
N MET A 1 -14.24 5.78 -3.66
CA MET A 1 -14.23 4.32 -3.92
C MET A 1 -12.90 4.07 -4.55
N THR A 2 -12.04 3.34 -3.86
CA THR A 2 -10.63 3.17 -4.23
C THR A 2 -10.36 1.76 -4.75
N PHE A 3 -9.22 1.55 -5.42
CA PHE A 3 -8.77 0.21 -5.80
C PHE A 3 -8.81 -0.77 -4.62
N ILE A 4 -8.27 -0.37 -3.47
CA ILE A 4 -8.29 -1.20 -2.26
C ILE A 4 -9.74 -1.52 -1.82
N ASP A 5 -10.66 -0.56 -1.86
CA ASP A 5 -12.07 -0.83 -1.55
C ASP A 5 -12.68 -1.86 -2.51
N ASP A 6 -12.34 -1.77 -3.80
CA ASP A 6 -12.84 -2.68 -4.82
C ASP A 6 -12.28 -4.10 -4.65
N VAL A 7 -11.02 -4.25 -4.27
CA VAL A 7 -10.44 -5.54 -3.92
C VAL A 7 -11.07 -6.12 -2.65
N LEU A 8 -11.31 -5.30 -1.62
CA LEU A 8 -11.95 -5.75 -0.38
C LEU A 8 -13.40 -6.21 -0.60
N GLN A 9 -14.09 -5.63 -1.58
CA GLN A 9 -15.46 -5.98 -1.94
C GLN A 9 -15.54 -7.06 -3.03
N GLY A 10 -14.40 -7.56 -3.51
CA GLY A 10 -14.33 -8.62 -4.52
C GLY A 10 -14.70 -8.16 -5.94
N ARG A 11 -14.60 -6.87 -6.23
CA ARG A 11 -14.80 -6.28 -7.56
C ARG A 11 -13.53 -6.19 -8.40
N ALA A 12 -12.36 -6.28 -7.77
CA ALA A 12 -11.05 -6.24 -8.41
C ALA A 12 -10.08 -7.26 -7.76
N THR A 13 -8.99 -7.58 -8.45
CA THR A 13 -7.83 -8.34 -7.95
C THR A 13 -6.56 -7.49 -8.00
N ILE A 14 -5.45 -8.01 -7.47
CA ILE A 14 -4.14 -7.34 -7.54
C ILE A 14 -3.72 -7.12 -8.99
N ASP A 15 -4.00 -8.08 -9.87
CA ASP A 15 -3.70 -8.00 -11.30
C ASP A 15 -4.41 -6.83 -12.01
N ASP A 16 -5.49 -6.29 -11.43
CA ASP A 16 -6.18 -5.12 -11.97
C ASP A 16 -5.48 -3.80 -11.63
N PHE A 17 -4.45 -3.78 -10.78
CA PHE A 17 -3.83 -2.55 -10.30
C PHE A 17 -3.25 -1.69 -11.44
N ASP A 18 -2.60 -2.32 -12.42
CA ASP A 18 -2.07 -1.64 -13.59
C ASP A 18 -3.18 -0.95 -14.40
N ALA A 19 -4.34 -1.59 -14.53
CA ALA A 19 -5.50 -1.01 -15.20
C ALA A 19 -6.08 0.19 -14.44
N TYR A 20 -6.00 0.19 -13.10
CA TYR A 20 -6.38 1.36 -12.29
C TYR A 20 -5.37 2.50 -12.47
N SER A 21 -4.07 2.20 -12.59
CA SER A 21 -3.05 3.22 -12.88
C SER A 21 -3.25 3.83 -14.26
N GLU A 22 -3.54 3.02 -15.27
CA GLU A 22 -3.84 3.48 -16.64
C GLU A 22 -5.10 4.34 -16.65
N ALA A 23 -6.18 3.88 -16.02
CA ALA A 23 -7.43 4.63 -15.94
C ALA A 23 -7.28 5.98 -15.20
N TRP A 24 -6.39 6.05 -14.20
CA TRP A 24 -6.07 7.29 -13.50
C TRP A 24 -5.26 8.25 -14.39
N ASP A 25 -4.28 7.74 -15.14
CA ASP A 25 -3.44 8.55 -16.05
C ASP A 25 -4.24 9.08 -17.25
N GLU A 26 -5.19 8.30 -17.76
CA GLU A 26 -6.04 8.65 -18.90
C GLU A 26 -7.28 9.48 -18.53
N ALA A 27 -7.53 9.70 -17.24
CA ALA A 27 -8.72 10.43 -16.80
C ALA A 27 -8.68 11.91 -17.24
N GLU A 28 -9.75 12.36 -17.90
CA GLU A 28 -9.92 13.78 -18.26
C GLU A 28 -10.24 14.65 -17.03
N GLU A 29 -10.72 14.03 -15.95
CA GLU A 29 -11.05 14.67 -14.69
C GLU A 29 -9.90 14.54 -13.67
N ASP A 30 -9.77 15.52 -12.79
CA ASP A 30 -8.80 15.48 -11.70
C ASP A 30 -9.25 14.49 -10.63
N LEU A 31 -8.61 13.31 -10.62
CA LEU A 31 -8.84 12.23 -9.67
C LEU A 31 -7.99 12.34 -8.40
N GLY A 32 -7.21 13.42 -8.24
CA GLY A 32 -6.27 13.60 -7.13
C GLY A 32 -4.99 12.78 -7.28
N GLU A 33 -4.23 12.60 -6.18
CA GLU A 33 -2.98 11.84 -6.22
C GLU A 33 -3.26 10.34 -6.36
N PHE A 34 -2.46 9.63 -7.16
CA PHE A 34 -2.70 8.21 -7.46
C PHE A 34 -2.78 7.33 -6.19
N HIS A 35 -1.98 7.63 -5.16
CA HIS A 35 -2.04 6.86 -3.91
C HIS A 35 -3.42 7.00 -3.22
N GLU A 36 -4.07 8.17 -3.31
CA GLU A 36 -5.42 8.39 -2.78
C GLU A 36 -6.46 7.63 -3.60
N TYR A 37 -6.35 7.70 -4.93
CA TYR A 37 -7.19 6.96 -5.86
C TYR A 37 -7.08 5.43 -5.65
N ALA A 38 -5.86 4.95 -5.43
CA ALA A 38 -5.57 3.55 -5.14
C ALA A 38 -6.04 3.13 -3.73
N GLY A 39 -6.21 4.07 -2.79
CA GLY A 39 -6.53 3.76 -1.39
C GLY A 39 -5.30 3.33 -0.57
N LEU A 40 -4.12 3.76 -1.01
CA LEU A 40 -2.84 3.55 -0.35
C LEU A 40 -2.46 4.78 0.49
N LEU A 41 -1.80 4.53 1.62
CA LEU A 41 -1.08 5.60 2.31
C LEU A 41 0.15 5.97 1.49
N TRP A 42 0.57 7.25 1.55
CA TRP A 42 1.79 7.73 0.90
C TRP A 42 3.01 6.80 1.11
N PRO A 43 3.30 6.33 2.34
CA PRO A 43 4.41 5.41 2.56
C PRO A 43 4.21 4.00 1.99
N GLU A 44 2.96 3.53 1.89
CA GLU A 44 2.63 2.24 1.24
C GLU A 44 2.84 2.36 -0.28
N TYR A 45 2.42 3.48 -0.85
CA TYR A 45 2.67 3.81 -2.25
C TYR A 45 4.17 3.96 -2.55
N ALA A 46 4.92 4.67 -1.72
CA ALA A 46 6.37 4.80 -1.89
C ALA A 46 7.08 3.44 -1.85
N LEU A 47 6.62 2.54 -0.97
CA LEU A 47 7.14 1.18 -0.90
C LEU A 47 6.79 0.36 -2.15
N TRP A 48 5.59 0.51 -2.68
CA TRP A 48 5.15 -0.14 -3.92
C TRP A 48 5.87 0.40 -5.17
N ALA A 49 6.01 1.72 -5.29
CA ALA A 49 6.56 2.40 -6.47
C ALA A 49 8.09 2.31 -6.57
N THR A 50 8.76 2.00 -5.47
CA THR A 50 10.22 1.83 -5.46
C THR A 50 10.57 0.41 -5.86
N ASP A 51 11.53 0.26 -6.77
CA ASP A 51 12.08 -1.04 -7.13
C ASP A 51 12.96 -1.57 -5.99
N HIS A 52 12.67 -2.79 -5.51
CA HIS A 52 13.44 -3.48 -4.47
C HIS A 52 13.93 -4.82 -5.00
N ASP A 53 15.20 -5.15 -4.75
CA ASP A 53 15.86 -6.35 -5.28
C ASP A 53 15.08 -7.67 -5.12
N HIS A 54 14.28 -7.79 -4.06
CA HIS A 54 13.61 -9.05 -3.66
C HIS A 54 12.12 -8.89 -3.33
N ILE A 55 11.54 -7.70 -3.51
CA ILE A 55 10.14 -7.42 -3.18
C ILE A 55 9.51 -6.73 -4.38
N SER A 56 8.46 -7.34 -4.93
CA SER A 56 7.66 -6.73 -5.99
C SER A 56 6.60 -5.79 -5.42
N GLY A 57 6.05 -4.92 -6.27
CA GLY A 57 4.89 -4.11 -5.93
C GLY A 57 3.69 -4.98 -5.51
N ASP A 58 3.47 -6.11 -6.19
CA ASP A 58 2.38 -7.04 -5.87
C ASP A 58 2.53 -7.67 -4.49
N ASP A 59 3.77 -7.95 -4.06
CA ASP A 59 4.04 -8.39 -2.69
C ASP A 59 3.58 -7.30 -1.71
N VAL A 60 3.94 -6.04 -1.94
CA VAL A 60 3.51 -4.91 -1.09
C VAL A 60 1.98 -4.81 -1.04
N LEU A 61 1.31 -4.83 -2.19
CA LEU A 61 -0.16 -4.76 -2.28
C LEU A 61 -0.83 -5.93 -1.56
N THR A 62 -0.28 -7.13 -1.68
CA THR A 62 -0.77 -8.33 -0.97
C THR A 62 -0.85 -8.09 0.53
N TYR A 63 0.20 -7.52 1.12
CA TYR A 63 0.24 -7.24 2.55
C TYR A 63 -0.61 -6.04 2.95
N VAL A 64 -0.74 -5.02 2.11
CA VAL A 64 -1.67 -3.90 2.35
C VAL A 64 -3.10 -4.43 2.40
N ILE A 65 -3.52 -5.21 1.40
CA ILE A 65 -4.87 -5.79 1.33
C ILE A 65 -5.12 -6.70 2.53
N ALA A 66 -4.16 -7.57 2.88
CA ALA A 66 -4.26 -8.42 4.07
C ALA A 66 -4.43 -7.59 5.35
N ALA A 67 -3.64 -6.54 5.55
CA ALA A 67 -3.77 -5.64 6.68
C ALA A 67 -5.15 -4.99 6.75
N ARG A 68 -5.67 -4.49 5.62
CA ARG A 68 -7.01 -3.88 5.55
C ARG A 68 -8.13 -4.87 5.83
N ARG A 69 -8.03 -6.12 5.37
CA ARG A 69 -8.98 -7.21 5.73
C ARG A 69 -9.01 -7.46 7.23
N HIS A 70 -7.89 -7.29 7.92
CA HIS A 70 -7.78 -7.40 9.37
C HIS A 70 -8.07 -6.09 10.12
N LYS A 71 -8.47 -5.01 9.42
CA LYS A 71 -8.68 -3.68 9.99
C LYS A 71 -7.45 -3.17 10.77
N ALA A 72 -6.26 -3.47 10.24
CA ALA A 72 -4.97 -3.07 10.80
C ALA A 72 -4.19 -2.21 9.81
N GLY A 73 -3.24 -1.41 10.33
CA GLY A 73 -2.22 -0.78 9.51
C GLY A 73 -1.21 -1.80 9.00
N LEU A 74 -0.56 -1.50 7.86
CA LEU A 74 0.43 -2.39 7.25
C LEU A 74 1.54 -2.80 8.24
N LEU A 75 2.10 -1.85 8.99
CA LEU A 75 3.18 -2.13 9.95
C LEU A 75 2.79 -3.10 11.06
N ASP A 76 1.60 -2.95 11.64
CA ASP A 76 1.12 -3.83 12.70
C ASP A 76 0.82 -5.23 12.16
N HIS A 77 0.25 -5.31 10.96
CA HIS A 77 0.04 -6.58 10.27
C HIS A 77 1.38 -7.28 10.02
N LEU A 78 2.34 -6.62 9.36
CA LEU A 78 3.68 -7.15 9.11
C LEU A 78 4.40 -7.57 10.39
N ARG A 79 4.29 -6.78 11.47
CA ARG A 79 4.88 -7.14 12.78
C ARG A 79 4.34 -8.48 13.29
N SER A 80 3.07 -8.77 13.04
CA SER A 80 2.43 -10.02 13.49
C SER A 80 2.83 -11.24 12.66
N VAL A 81 3.16 -11.08 11.37
CA VAL A 81 3.41 -12.20 10.45
C VAL A 81 4.87 -12.38 10.02
N LYS A 82 5.75 -11.39 10.21
CA LYS A 82 7.17 -11.44 9.81
C LYS A 82 8.00 -12.58 10.40
N GLY A 83 7.55 -13.18 11.51
CA GLY A 83 8.22 -14.35 12.10
C GLY A 83 7.94 -15.65 11.33
N GLN A 84 6.95 -15.65 10.45
CA GLN A 84 6.43 -16.82 9.75
C GLN A 84 6.60 -16.70 8.23
N ASP A 85 6.67 -15.46 7.71
CA ASP A 85 6.78 -15.18 6.30
C ASP A 85 8.03 -14.31 6.00
N PRO A 86 8.99 -14.81 5.20
CA PRO A 86 10.20 -14.06 4.85
C PRO A 86 9.92 -12.81 4.00
N THR A 87 8.91 -12.83 3.14
CA THR A 87 8.49 -11.66 2.37
C THR A 87 7.94 -10.58 3.31
N ALA A 88 7.10 -10.97 4.28
CA ALA A 88 6.64 -10.02 5.31
C ALA A 88 7.80 -9.45 6.14
N ALA A 89 8.80 -10.27 6.46
CA ALA A 89 9.99 -9.83 7.18
C ALA A 89 10.79 -8.78 6.40
N GLU A 90 10.91 -8.97 5.10
CA GLU A 90 11.64 -8.06 4.23
C GLU A 90 10.88 -6.75 4.01
N ILE A 91 9.57 -6.80 3.76
CA ILE A 91 8.73 -5.61 3.68
C ILE A 91 8.76 -4.83 5.01
N TYR A 92 8.70 -5.52 6.16
CA TYR A 92 8.83 -4.89 7.47
C TYR A 92 10.20 -4.20 7.64
N ARG A 93 11.28 -4.82 7.15
CA ARG A 93 12.63 -4.24 7.17
C ARG A 93 12.70 -2.99 6.30
N LEU A 94 12.15 -3.04 5.09
CA LEU A 94 12.08 -1.91 4.16
C LEU A 94 11.29 -0.74 4.77
N CYS A 95 10.15 -1.02 5.40
CA CYS A 95 9.39 0.00 6.13
C CYS A 95 10.24 0.73 7.19
N GLY A 96 11.17 0.01 7.85
CA GLY A 96 12.12 0.60 8.80
C GLY A 96 13.15 1.53 8.14
N TRP A 97 13.45 1.33 6.85
CA TRP A 97 14.35 2.19 6.08
C TRP A 97 13.69 3.52 5.74
N TRP A 98 12.38 3.49 5.46
CA TRP A 98 11.52 4.65 5.23
C TRP A 98 10.97 5.29 6.53
N ALA A 99 11.32 4.76 7.71
CA ALA A 99 10.74 5.20 8.99
C ALA A 99 10.96 6.70 9.31
N LYS A 100 12.06 7.29 8.84
CA LYS A 100 12.31 8.74 8.99
C LYS A 100 11.35 9.59 8.15
N ASP A 101 10.92 9.10 6.99
CA ASP A 101 9.90 9.74 6.15
C ASP A 101 8.48 9.41 6.68
N TRP A 102 8.28 8.23 7.27
CA TRP A 102 7.01 7.79 7.85
C TRP A 102 6.59 8.63 9.08
N GLU A 103 7.52 9.00 9.95
CA GLU A 103 7.23 9.88 11.11
C GLU A 103 6.80 11.30 10.69
N ALA A 104 7.27 11.81 9.55
CA ALA A 104 6.89 13.13 9.05
C ALA A 104 5.45 13.16 8.48
N VAL A 105 5.01 12.07 7.84
CA VAL A 105 3.67 11.99 7.21
C VAL A 105 2.60 11.51 8.19
N SER A 106 2.95 10.66 9.16
CA SER A 106 1.98 10.13 10.15
C SER A 106 1.54 11.17 11.20
N GLN A 107 2.28 12.27 11.39
CA GLN A 107 1.91 13.33 12.35
C GLN A 107 0.87 14.33 11.80
N HIS A 108 0.52 14.27 10.51
CA HIS A 108 -0.46 15.19 9.91
C HIS A 108 -1.88 14.65 9.80
N TYR A 109 -2.15 13.42 10.24
CA TYR A 109 -3.49 12.80 10.14
C TYR A 109 -4.07 12.36 11.51
N GLY A 110 -3.50 12.89 12.61
CA GLY A 110 -4.03 12.72 13.97
C GLY A 110 -4.69 13.97 14.56
N GLU A 111 -4.65 15.11 13.86
CA GLU A 111 -5.23 16.37 14.29
C GLU A 111 -5.82 17.13 13.08
N ASP A 112 -7.05 16.78 12.70
CA ASP A 112 -8.18 17.72 12.46
C ASP A 112 -9.50 16.93 12.36
#